data_AF-W2TE48-F1
#
_entry.id   AF-W2TE48-F1
#
_cell.length_a   1.000
_cell.length_b   1.000
_cell.length_c   1.000
_cell.angle_alpha   90.00
_cell.angle_beta   90.00
_cell.angle_gamma   90.00
#
_symmetry.space_group_name_H-M   'P 1'
#
loop_
_entity.id
_entity.type
_entity.pdbx_description
1 polymer ?
#
loop_
_entity_poly.entity_id
_entity_poly.type
_entity_poly.pdbx_seq_one_letter_code
_entity_poly.pdbx_strand_id
1 'polypeptide(L)'
;MLLSLSTAGIPHIGADVGGFFGNPEEELLVRWYQAGAFQPFFRAHAHLESMRREPWLFNETATEAIRDAIKRRYQMLPYWYTLFYEHTFTGKPPMRPFWMEFADDE
;
A
#
# COMPACT_ATOMS: atom_id res chain seq x y z
N MET A 1 0.52 -6.98 10.67
CA MET A 1 -0.13 -7.90 9.71
C MET A 1 0.68 -8.05 8.43
N LEU A 2 0.93 -6.99 7.65
CA LEU A 2 1.67 -7.15 6.39
C LEU A 2 3.12 -7.60 6.63
N LEU A 3 3.86 -6.89 7.49
CA LEU A 3 5.24 -7.26 7.79
C LEU A 3 5.39 -8.71 8.28
N SER A 4 4.47 -9.22 9.11
CA SER A 4 4.52 -10.62 9.57
C SER A 4 4.33 -11.64 8.44
N LEU A 5 3.50 -11.35 7.43
CA LEU A 5 3.38 -12.20 6.24
C LEU A 5 4.64 -12.09 5.37
N SER A 6 5.17 -10.88 5.24
CA SER A 6 6.40 -10.60 4.50
C SER A 6 7.58 -11.39 5.05
N THR A 7 7.76 -11.38 6.38
CA THR A 7 8.81 -12.15 7.07
C THR A 7 8.58 -13.66 7.01
N ALA A 8 7.34 -14.10 6.81
CA ALA A 8 6.98 -15.50 6.59
C ALA A 8 7.15 -15.95 5.13
N GLY A 9 7.72 -15.11 4.26
CA GLY A 9 7.99 -15.46 2.86
C GLY A 9 6.80 -15.23 1.91
N ILE A 10 5.78 -14.47 2.33
CA ILE A 10 4.64 -14.10 1.47
C ILE A 10 4.79 -12.61 1.13
N PRO A 11 5.44 -12.25 0.00
CA PRO A 11 5.85 -10.86 -0.29
C PRO A 11 4.76 -10.02 -0.96
N HIS A 12 3.81 -10.63 -1.66
CA HIS A 12 2.82 -9.93 -2.47
C HIS A 12 1.53 -9.69 -1.67
N ILE A 13 1.59 -8.72 -0.77
CA ILE A 13 0.60 -8.50 0.29
C ILE A 13 0.12 -7.06 0.35
N GLY A 14 -1.10 -6.86 0.82
CA GLY A 14 -1.72 -5.54 0.98
C GLY A 14 -3.02 -5.65 1.75
N ALA A 15 -3.56 -4.49 2.16
CA ALA A 15 -4.89 -4.39 2.77
C ALA A 15 -5.81 -3.56 1.86
N ASP A 16 -7.13 -3.73 2.02
CA ASP A 16 -8.11 -2.94 1.27
C ASP A 16 -7.97 -1.45 1.59
N VAL A 17 -7.56 -0.66 0.60
CA VAL A 17 -7.40 0.79 0.72
C VAL A 17 -8.77 1.42 0.93
N GLY A 18 -8.92 2.14 2.04
CA GLY A 18 -10.20 2.68 2.52
C GLY A 18 -10.92 1.80 3.55
N GLY A 19 -10.44 0.58 3.80
CA GLY A 19 -11.07 -0.41 4.69
C GLY A 19 -12.33 -1.04 4.09
N PHE A 20 -12.49 -2.36 4.17
CA PHE A 20 -13.57 -3.06 3.44
C PHE A 20 -14.99 -2.64 3.87
N PHE A 21 -15.25 -2.57 5.17
CA PHE A 21 -16.56 -2.21 5.73
C PHE A 21 -16.63 -0.74 6.11
N GLY A 22 -17.83 -0.17 5.98
CA GLY A 22 -18.14 1.19 6.40
C GLY A 22 -17.68 2.26 5.40
N ASN A 23 -17.82 3.52 5.81
CA ASN A 23 -17.54 4.68 4.99
C ASN A 23 -16.43 5.50 5.66
N PRO A 24 -15.18 5.46 5.17
CA PRO A 24 -14.10 6.24 5.74
C PRO A 24 -14.37 7.72 5.52
N GLU A 25 -13.98 8.54 6.49
CA GLU A 25 -13.88 9.98 6.29
C GLU A 25 -12.85 10.28 5.18
N GLU A 26 -13.01 11.43 4.53
CA GLU A 26 -12.18 11.83 3.40
C GLU A 26 -10.67 11.83 3.75
N GLU A 27 -10.32 12.42 4.91
CA GLU A 27 -8.93 12.42 5.38
C GLU A 27 -8.38 11.00 5.50
N LEU A 28 -9.16 10.11 6.11
CA LEU A 28 -8.76 8.73 6.33
C LEU A 28 -8.57 7.98 5.00
N LEU A 29 -9.43 8.21 4.01
CA LEU A 29 -9.25 7.63 2.67
C LEU A 29 -7.96 8.12 2.01
N VAL A 30 -7.67 9.42 2.08
CA VAL A 30 -6.41 10.00 1.58
C VAL A 30 -5.20 9.34 2.23
N ARG A 31 -5.20 9.19 3.56
CA ARG A 31 -4.12 8.51 4.28
C ARG A 31 -3.98 7.04 3.89
N TRP A 32 -5.09 6.35 3.62
CA TRP A 32 -5.07 4.98 3.12
C TRP A 32 -4.41 4.86 1.75
N TYR A 33 -4.69 5.77 0.82
CA TYR A 33 -4.02 5.79 -0.49
C TYR A 33 -2.52 6.06 -0.35
N GLN A 34 -2.13 6.99 0.53
CA GLN A 34 -0.73 7.27 0.81
C GLN A 34 0.00 6.05 1.39
N ALA A 35 -0.60 5.35 2.36
CA ALA A 35 -0.01 4.14 2.93
C ALA A 35 -0.01 2.97 1.92
N GLY A 36 -1.12 2.73 1.24
CA GLY A 36 -1.30 1.64 0.27
C GLY A 36 -0.38 1.76 -0.95
N ALA A 37 -0.08 3.00 -1.38
CA ALA A 37 0.87 3.25 -2.47
C ALA A 37 2.26 2.65 -2.20
N PHE A 38 2.66 2.50 -0.93
CA PHE A 38 3.93 1.89 -0.52
C PHE A 38 3.80 0.43 -0.08
N GLN A 39 2.63 -0.21 -0.24
CA GLN A 39 2.45 -1.63 0.06
C GLN A 39 2.60 -2.50 -1.21
N PRO A 40 3.13 -3.74 -1.11
CA PRO A 40 3.41 -4.57 -2.29
C PRO A 40 2.19 -4.78 -3.21
N PHE A 41 1.04 -5.16 -2.65
CA PHE A 41 -0.25 -5.23 -3.34
C PHE A 41 -1.09 -3.99 -3.02
N PHE A 42 -1.53 -3.27 -4.05
CA PHE A 42 -2.22 -1.99 -3.90
C PHE A 42 -3.59 -2.03 -4.57
N ARG A 43 -4.66 -2.15 -3.77
CA ARG A 43 -6.04 -2.26 -4.24
C ARG A 43 -7.00 -1.49 -3.31
N ALA A 44 -7.84 -0.64 -3.90
CA ALA A 44 -9.03 -0.12 -3.23
C ALA A 44 -10.20 -1.09 -3.42
N HIS A 45 -10.92 -1.40 -2.35
CA HIS A 45 -12.07 -2.30 -2.38
C HIS A 45 -13.08 -1.90 -1.32
N ALA A 46 -14.35 -2.28 -1.48
CA ALA A 46 -15.44 -1.87 -0.60
C ALA A 46 -16.56 -2.92 -0.52
N HIS A 47 -17.22 -2.99 0.63
CA HIS A 47 -18.40 -3.81 0.84
C HIS A 47 -19.61 -3.27 0.06
N LEU A 48 -20.56 -4.14 -0.28
CA LEU A 48 -21.76 -3.83 -1.07
C LEU A 48 -22.57 -2.64 -0.51
N GLU A 49 -22.66 -2.53 0.82
CA GLU A 49 -23.42 -1.48 1.51
C GLU A 49 -22.63 -0.17 1.70
N SER A 50 -21.36 -0.13 1.29
CA SER A 50 -20.54 1.07 1.40
C SER A 50 -20.90 2.06 0.29
N MET A 51 -20.82 3.34 0.60
CA MET A 51 -20.97 4.40 -0.41
C MET A 51 -19.87 4.30 -1.46
N ARG A 52 -20.19 4.81 -2.66
CA ARG A 52 -19.19 4.97 -3.72
C ARG A 52 -18.09 5.90 -3.24
N ARG A 53 -16.85 5.50 -3.50
CA ARG A 53 -15.64 6.17 -3.00
C ARG A 53 -14.49 6.08 -3.99
N GLU A 54 -14.82 6.07 -5.28
CA GLU A 54 -13.83 6.33 -6.30
C GLU A 54 -13.13 7.68 -6.01
N PRO A 55 -11.80 7.79 -6.20
CA PRO A 55 -11.05 8.96 -5.75
C PRO A 55 -11.55 10.32 -6.25
N TRP A 56 -12.19 10.35 -7.41
CA TRP A 56 -12.72 11.57 -8.04
C TRP A 56 -14.09 12.02 -7.52
N LEU A 57 -14.66 11.31 -6.54
CA LEU A 57 -15.92 11.69 -5.90
C LEU A 57 -15.74 12.67 -4.72
N PHE A 58 -14.51 12.89 -4.29
CA PHE A 58 -14.14 13.75 -3.16
C PHE A 58 -13.78 15.17 -3.63
N ASN A 59 -13.51 16.07 -2.69
CA ASN A 59 -13.10 17.43 -3.06
C ASN A 59 -11.76 17.45 -3.82
N GLU A 60 -11.44 18.60 -4.42
CA GLU A 60 -10.24 18.78 -5.25
C GLU A 60 -8.96 18.48 -4.48
N THR A 61 -8.83 18.99 -3.25
CA THR A 61 -7.67 18.78 -2.38
C THR A 61 -7.41 17.30 -2.10
N ALA A 62 -8.44 16.53 -1.74
CA ALA A 62 -8.34 15.09 -1.49
C ALA A 62 -8.02 14.33 -2.78
N THR A 63 -8.68 14.69 -3.88
CA THR A 63 -8.45 14.08 -5.20
C THR A 63 -7.00 14.29 -5.64
N GLU A 64 -6.44 15.48 -5.45
CA GLU A 64 -5.04 15.80 -5.73
C GLU A 64 -4.07 14.99 -4.86
N ALA A 65 -4.32 14.92 -3.56
CA ALA A 65 -3.50 14.14 -2.65
C ALA A 65 -3.48 12.64 -2.99
N ILE A 66 -4.64 12.07 -3.37
CA ILE A 66 -4.74 10.67 -3.82
C ILE A 66 -4.02 10.50 -5.17
N ARG A 67 -4.21 11.44 -6.11
CA ARG A 67 -3.53 11.43 -7.42
C ARG A 67 -2.01 11.44 -7.25
N ASP A 68 -1.49 12.22 -6.32
CA ASP A 68 -0.05 12.28 -6.04
C ASP A 68 0.49 10.98 -5.44
N ALA A 69 -0.26 10.33 -4.54
CA ALA A 69 0.11 9.01 -4.03
C ALA A 69 0.18 7.96 -5.16
N ILE A 70 -0.81 7.95 -6.05
CA ILE A 70 -0.84 7.04 -7.20
C ILE A 70 0.33 7.36 -8.15
N LYS A 71 0.58 8.63 -8.49
CA LYS A 71 1.72 9.02 -9.34
C LYS A 71 3.05 8.55 -8.77
N ARG A 72 3.29 8.71 -7.47
CA ARG A 72 4.50 8.22 -6.79
C ARG A 72 4.64 6.71 -6.91
N ARG A 73 3.57 5.94 -6.69
CA ARG A 73 3.57 4.48 -6.91
C ARG A 73 3.97 4.14 -8.36
N TYR A 74 3.38 4.81 -9.35
CA TYR A 74 3.70 4.56 -10.76
C TYR A 74 5.16 4.92 -11.11
N GLN A 75 5.69 6.02 -10.58
CA GLN A 75 7.11 6.38 -10.73
C GLN A 75 8.05 5.33 -10.15
N MET A 76 7.65 4.65 -9.07
CA MET A 76 8.43 3.60 -8.41
C MET A 76 8.21 2.20 -9.00
N LEU A 77 7.39 2.01 -10.05
CA LEU A 77 7.15 0.67 -10.61
C LEU A 77 8.43 -0.10 -10.99
N PRO A 78 9.45 0.53 -11.62
CA PRO A 78 10.72 -0.16 -11.86
C PRO A 78 11.38 -0.65 -10.57
N TYR A 79 11.38 0.18 -9.52
CA TYR A 79 11.94 -0.17 -8.21
C TYR A 79 11.17 -1.35 -7.57
N TRP A 80 9.84 -1.28 -7.54
CA TRP A 80 9.00 -2.39 -7.05
C TRP A 80 9.27 -3.68 -7.81
N TYR A 81 9.35 -3.60 -9.14
CA TYR A 81 9.63 -4.76 -9.98
C TYR A 81 11.00 -5.37 -9.68
N THR A 82 12.03 -4.54 -9.53
CA THR A 82 13.37 -4.99 -9.13
C THR A 82 13.37 -5.69 -7.76
N LEU A 83 12.66 -5.16 -6.76
CA LEU A 83 12.57 -5.80 -5.44
C LEU A 83 11.87 -7.16 -5.50
N PHE A 84 10.79 -7.28 -6.28
CA PHE A 84 10.12 -8.56 -6.49
C PHE A 84 11.01 -9.55 -7.26
N TYR A 85 11.82 -9.08 -8.20
CA TYR A 85 12.80 -9.90 -8.90
C TYR A 85 13.93 -10.36 -7.95
N GLU A 86 14.49 -9.47 -7.12
CA GLU A 86 15.50 -9.83 -6.11
C GLU A 86 14.98 -10.90 -5.13
N HIS A 87 13.71 -10.80 -4.75
CA HIS A 87 13.06 -11.77 -3.87
C HIS A 87 13.10 -13.20 -4.44
N THR A 88 12.99 -13.40 -5.76
CA THR A 88 12.96 -14.75 -6.34
C THR A 88 14.30 -15.48 -6.22
N PHE A 89 15.42 -14.75 -6.04
CA PHE A 89 16.75 -15.33 -5.88
C PHE A 89 17.24 -15.34 -4.43
N THR A 90 16.90 -14.31 -3.66
CA THR A 90 17.47 -14.10 -2.31
C THR A 90 16.50 -14.45 -1.18
N GLY A 91 15.20 -14.57 -1.48
CA GLY A 91 14.15 -14.66 -0.47
C GLY A 91 13.87 -13.34 0.29
N LYS A 92 14.65 -12.27 0.08
CA LYS A 92 14.43 -10.99 0.76
C LYS A 92 13.15 -10.32 0.24
N PRO A 93 12.14 -10.03 1.09
CA PRO A 93 10.86 -9.54 0.60
C PRO A 93 10.90 -8.04 0.26
N PRO A 94 10.03 -7.50 -0.62
CA PRO A 94 10.03 -6.07 -0.96
C PRO A 94 9.69 -5.11 0.19
N MET A 95 8.88 -5.57 1.16
CA MET A 95 8.50 -4.79 2.35
C MET A 95 9.12 -5.42 3.59
N ARG A 96 10.01 -4.70 4.28
CA ARG A 96 10.85 -5.26 5.35
C ARG A 96 10.65 -4.48 6.67
N PRO A 97 10.60 -5.14 7.83
CA PRO A 97 10.73 -4.45 9.11
C PRO A 97 12.17 -3.93 9.27
N PHE A 98 12.36 -2.87 10.07
CA PHE A 98 13.66 -2.23 10.25
C PHE A 98 14.77 -3.19 10.69
N TRP A 99 14.48 -4.10 11.62
CA TRP A 99 15.47 -5.06 12.12
C TRP A 99 16.07 -5.99 11.06
N MET A 100 15.43 -6.16 9.89
CA MET A 100 16.02 -6.93 8.78
C MET A 100 17.18 -6.21 8.08
N GLU A 101 17.19 -4.87 8.10
CA GLU A 101 18.25 -4.05 7.52
C GLU A 101 19.26 -3.60 8.60
N PHE A 102 18.79 -3.46 9.84
CA PHE A 102 19.57 -2.96 10.98
C PHE A 102 19.53 -3.98 12.13
N ALA A 103 20.11 -5.16 11.91
CA ALA A 103 20.05 -6.26 12.88
C ALA A 103 20.81 -5.98 14.18
N ASP A 104 21.77 -5.04 14.14
CA ASP A 104 22.63 -4.68 15.27
C ASP A 104 22.16 -3.40 16.00
N ASP A 105 21.02 -2.81 15.62
CA ASP A 105 20.46 -1.59 16.20
C ASP A 105 19.36 -1.97 17.23
N GLU A 106 19.70 -1.91 18.52
CA GLU A 106 18.81 -2.15 19.68
C GLU A 106 18.14 -0.87 20.21
#